data_AF-D0SGM6-F1
#
_entry.id   AF-D0SGM6-F1
#
_cell.length_a   1.000
_cell.length_b   1.000
_cell.length_c   1.000
_cell.angle_alpha   90.00
_cell.angle_beta   90.00
_cell.angle_gamma   90.00
#
_symmetry.space_group_name_H-M   'P 1'
#
loop_
_entity.id
_entity.type
_entity.pdbx_description
1 polymer ?
#
loop_
_entity_poly.entity_id
_entity_poly.type
_entity_poly.pdbx_seq_one_letter_code
_entity_poly.pdbx_strand_id
1 'polypeptide(L)'
;MEKSLNLANSIFAGFNDKNGLMICGYEWGWSKEDQKLDESDSRPTVDMSIECTFSNKSLRYGPSANTWPYDKNIKKWFKFWGHPLNDENLGSDFDKCIIQTNWAYTSNADIESYNRFLEKEAVDNFIHHIEVLRPKVILFMGSKLINFLRNIDVWDRFTAIVGPEIEPLKMVQKTDFDGTRFKVYFDNFEQCQVVCLPHPSSSRGLSDEYIKLFEPELGTIITEYKKQKGIL
;
A
#
# COMPACT_ATOMS: atom_id res chain seq x y z
N MET A 1 -5.32 -25.46 -6.45
CA MET A 1 -5.93 -24.46 -5.56
C MET A 1 -5.61 -23.10 -6.15
N GLU A 2 -6.63 -22.31 -6.49
CA GLU A 2 -6.43 -20.88 -6.77
C GLU A 2 -5.70 -20.26 -5.57
N LYS A 3 -4.63 -19.51 -5.81
CA LYS A 3 -3.98 -18.75 -4.73
C LYS A 3 -4.98 -17.67 -4.30
N SER A 4 -5.30 -17.61 -3.01
CA SER A 4 -6.10 -16.52 -2.46
C SER A 4 -5.24 -15.26 -2.37
N LEU A 5 -5.80 -14.10 -2.73
CA LEU A 5 -5.13 -12.82 -2.54
C LEU A 5 -4.93 -12.57 -1.03
N ASN A 6 -3.70 -12.23 -0.64
CA ASN A 6 -3.42 -11.63 0.68
C ASN A 6 -3.96 -10.20 0.66
N LEU A 7 -4.98 -9.90 1.46
CA LEU A 7 -5.64 -8.58 1.47
C LEU A 7 -6.04 -8.22 2.90
N ALA A 8 -5.85 -6.96 3.30
CA ALA A 8 -6.29 -6.44 4.60
C ALA A 8 -7.69 -5.82 4.58
N ASN A 9 -8.31 -5.66 3.41
CA ASN A 9 -9.66 -5.11 3.28
C ASN A 9 -10.41 -5.78 2.12
N SER A 10 -11.72 -5.53 2.02
CA SER A 10 -12.60 -6.18 1.05
C SER A 10 -12.31 -5.79 -0.39
N ILE A 11 -12.62 -6.72 -1.28
CA ILE A 11 -12.85 -6.44 -2.70
C ILE A 11 -14.27 -5.90 -2.87
N PHE A 12 -14.41 -4.81 -3.61
CA PHE A 12 -15.69 -4.22 -4.01
C PHE A 12 -15.76 -4.24 -5.54
N ALA A 13 -16.75 -4.95 -6.08
CA ALA A 13 -16.94 -5.11 -7.52
C ALA A 13 -17.14 -3.73 -8.21
N GLY A 14 -16.41 -3.51 -9.31
CA GLY A 14 -16.37 -2.22 -10.03
C GLY A 14 -15.45 -1.17 -9.41
N PHE A 15 -14.92 -1.38 -8.19
CA PHE A 15 -14.05 -0.43 -7.50
C PHE A 15 -12.59 -0.92 -7.48
N ASN A 16 -12.22 -1.79 -6.53
CA ASN A 16 -10.85 -2.26 -6.36
C ASN A 16 -10.63 -3.71 -6.84
N ASP A 17 -11.68 -4.37 -7.34
CA ASP A 17 -11.60 -5.69 -7.97
C ASP A 17 -10.72 -5.66 -9.24
N LYS A 18 -10.75 -4.54 -9.97
CA LYS A 18 -9.82 -4.18 -11.03
C LYS A 18 -9.57 -2.68 -11.07
N ASN A 19 -8.38 -2.29 -11.55
CA ASN A 19 -8.08 -0.88 -11.82
C ASN A 19 -8.25 0.02 -10.59
N GLY A 20 -7.92 -0.50 -9.40
CA GLY A 20 -7.97 0.23 -8.13
C GLY A 20 -6.67 0.96 -7.81
N LEU A 21 -6.62 1.52 -6.59
CA LEU A 21 -5.39 2.01 -5.95
C LEU A 21 -4.92 0.95 -4.95
N MET A 22 -3.74 0.39 -5.17
CA MET A 22 -3.16 -0.63 -4.31
C MET A 22 -2.11 -0.02 -3.36
N ILE A 23 -2.25 -0.27 -2.07
CA ILE A 23 -1.23 0.02 -1.05
C ILE A 23 -0.49 -1.28 -0.78
N CYS A 24 0.82 -1.30 -0.98
CA CYS A 24 1.63 -2.50 -0.81
C CYS A 24 2.84 -2.22 0.10
N GLY A 25 2.87 -2.86 1.26
CA GLY A 25 4.02 -2.88 2.16
C GLY A 25 4.95 -4.06 1.88
N TYR A 26 5.92 -4.28 2.76
CA TYR A 26 6.82 -5.44 2.68
C TYR A 26 6.11 -6.74 3.05
N GLU A 27 5.50 -6.78 4.24
CA GLU A 27 4.87 -7.94 4.84
C GLU A 27 3.93 -7.48 5.99
N TRP A 28 3.18 -8.41 6.59
CA TRP A 28 2.36 -8.09 7.76
C TRP A 28 3.24 -7.86 8.99
N GLY A 29 2.88 -6.87 9.80
CA GLY A 29 3.55 -6.65 11.08
C GLY A 29 3.07 -7.67 12.11
N TRP A 30 3.99 -8.20 12.90
CA TRP A 30 3.68 -9.01 14.08
C TRP A 30 4.31 -8.37 15.32
N SER A 31 3.60 -7.43 15.94
CA SER A 31 4.11 -6.67 17.07
C SER A 31 4.28 -7.54 18.33
N LYS A 32 5.02 -7.02 19.32
CA LYS A 32 5.13 -7.70 20.63
C LYS A 32 3.79 -7.78 21.34
N GLU A 33 2.92 -6.81 21.11
CA GLU A 33 1.54 -6.80 21.58
C GLU A 33 0.72 -7.93 20.92
N ASP A 34 0.88 -8.14 19.62
CA ASP A 34 0.22 -9.24 18.90
C ASP A 34 0.70 -10.61 19.40
N GLN A 35 1.99 -10.75 19.69
CA GLN A 35 2.58 -11.97 20.29
C GLN A 35 1.98 -12.24 21.67
N LYS A 36 1.85 -11.22 22.52
CA LYS A 36 1.22 -11.35 23.85
C LYS A 36 -0.26 -11.74 23.77
N LEU A 37 -0.99 -11.20 22.79
CA LEU A 37 -2.40 -11.54 22.57
C LEU A 37 -2.58 -12.99 22.09
N ASP A 38 -1.63 -13.51 21.31
CA ASP A 38 -1.58 -14.94 20.94
C ASP A 38 -1.29 -15.82 22.17
N GLU A 39 -0.31 -15.43 22.99
CA GLU A 39 0.04 -16.16 24.22
C GLU A 39 -1.12 -16.20 25.22
N SER A 40 -1.96 -15.16 25.26
CA SER A 40 -3.09 -15.06 26.17
C SER A 40 -4.44 -15.54 25.60
N ASP A 41 -4.47 -16.08 24.38
CA ASP A 41 -5.69 -16.46 23.63
C ASP A 41 -6.78 -15.36 23.65
N SER A 42 -6.33 -14.09 23.62
CA SER A 42 -7.20 -12.92 23.79
C SER A 42 -7.33 -12.11 22.50
N ARG A 43 -6.94 -12.69 21.36
CA ARG A 43 -7.10 -12.02 20.08
C ARG A 43 -8.58 -11.77 19.79
N PRO A 44 -8.94 -10.56 19.35
CA PRO A 44 -10.28 -10.31 18.84
C PRO A 44 -10.57 -11.28 17.69
N THR A 45 -11.73 -11.92 17.71
CA THR A 45 -12.19 -12.72 16.57
C THR A 45 -12.33 -11.81 15.36
N VAL A 46 -11.63 -12.13 14.28
CA VAL A 46 -11.73 -11.43 13.00
C VAL A 46 -12.81 -12.10 12.16
N ASP A 47 -13.90 -11.38 11.88
CA ASP A 47 -14.95 -11.88 10.98
C ASP A 47 -14.66 -11.45 9.54
N MET A 48 -14.07 -12.38 8.78
CA MET A 48 -13.72 -12.15 7.38
C MET A 48 -14.95 -12.00 6.46
N SER A 49 -16.17 -12.29 6.94
CA SER A 49 -17.41 -12.03 6.18
C SER A 49 -17.85 -10.57 6.23
N ILE A 50 -17.35 -9.79 7.19
CA ILE A 50 -17.66 -8.36 7.31
C ILE A 50 -16.87 -7.58 6.27
N GLU A 51 -17.58 -6.80 5.46
CA GLU A 51 -16.96 -5.91 4.50
C GLU A 51 -16.29 -4.71 5.18
N CYS A 52 -15.08 -4.38 4.74
CA CYS A 52 -14.39 -3.18 5.16
C CYS A 52 -13.54 -2.61 4.00
N THR A 53 -13.42 -1.30 3.92
CA THR A 53 -12.39 -0.58 3.16
C THR A 53 -11.10 -0.47 3.98
N PHE A 54 -10.06 0.14 3.40
CA PHE A 54 -8.86 0.51 4.15
C PHE A 54 -9.16 1.48 5.30
N SER A 55 -10.16 2.35 5.13
CA SER A 55 -10.45 3.46 6.02
C SER A 55 -11.20 3.05 7.29
N ASN A 56 -11.94 1.93 7.26
CA ASN A 56 -12.87 1.53 8.31
C ASN A 56 -12.62 0.10 8.83
N LYS A 57 -11.38 -0.38 8.78
CA LYS A 57 -11.00 -1.75 9.17
C LYS A 57 -11.51 -2.19 10.54
N SER A 58 -11.84 -1.25 11.44
CA SER A 58 -12.45 -1.58 12.73
C SER A 58 -13.78 -2.35 12.62
N LEU A 59 -14.48 -2.29 11.49
CA LEU A 59 -15.66 -3.14 11.24
C LEU A 59 -15.31 -4.63 11.28
N ARG A 60 -14.15 -5.01 10.74
CA ARG A 60 -13.67 -6.40 10.64
C ARG A 60 -12.76 -6.80 11.79
N TYR A 61 -11.85 -5.92 12.16
CA TYR A 61 -10.76 -6.20 13.11
C TYR A 61 -11.04 -5.65 14.51
N GLY A 62 -12.21 -5.05 14.73
CA GLY A 62 -12.59 -4.43 15.98
C GLY A 62 -11.93 -3.07 16.26
N PRO A 63 -12.26 -2.42 17.39
CA PRO A 63 -11.83 -1.05 17.69
C PRO A 63 -10.31 -0.82 17.73
N SER A 64 -9.53 -1.88 17.99
CA SER A 64 -8.06 -1.81 18.03
C SER A 64 -7.46 -1.42 16.68
N ALA A 65 -8.11 -1.71 15.55
CA ALA A 65 -7.63 -1.30 14.23
C ALA A 65 -7.50 0.22 14.08
N ASN A 66 -8.25 1.00 14.86
CA ASN A 66 -8.17 2.47 14.86
C ASN A 66 -6.88 3.00 15.52
N THR A 67 -6.12 2.16 16.22
CA THR A 67 -4.87 2.56 16.88
C THR A 67 -3.63 2.22 16.06
N TRP A 68 -3.76 1.45 14.98
CA TRP A 68 -2.64 0.97 14.17
C TRP A 68 -1.83 2.14 13.56
N PRO A 69 -0.54 2.30 13.93
CA PRO A 69 0.27 3.43 13.48
C PRO A 69 0.42 3.50 11.95
N TYR A 70 0.54 2.34 11.31
CA TYR A 70 0.64 2.22 9.85
C TYR A 70 -0.57 2.85 9.15
N ASP A 71 -1.78 2.40 9.52
CA ASP A 71 -3.03 2.88 8.95
C ASP A 71 -3.26 4.36 9.26
N LYS A 72 -3.04 4.79 10.51
CA LYS A 72 -3.22 6.19 10.92
C LYS A 72 -2.34 7.15 10.11
N ASN A 73 -1.08 6.78 9.89
CA ASN A 73 -0.15 7.61 9.13
C ASN A 73 -0.55 7.68 7.66
N ILE A 74 -0.95 6.57 7.03
CA ILE A 74 -1.43 6.59 5.65
C ILE A 74 -2.70 7.44 5.51
N LYS A 75 -3.70 7.30 6.39
CA LYS A 75 -4.92 8.13 6.38
C LYS A 75 -4.57 9.62 6.48
N LYS A 76 -3.58 9.96 7.32
CA LYS A 76 -3.06 11.32 7.46
C LYS A 76 -2.36 11.82 6.19
N TRP A 77 -1.60 10.96 5.51
CA TRP A 77 -0.94 11.31 4.25
C TRP A 77 -1.95 11.62 3.15
N PHE A 78 -2.99 10.80 3.00
CA PHE A 78 -4.10 11.09 2.09
C PHE A 78 -4.75 12.46 2.35
N LYS A 79 -4.91 12.85 3.62
CA LYS A 79 -5.38 14.19 3.99
C LYS A 79 -4.39 15.29 3.56
N PHE A 80 -3.08 15.07 3.72
CA PHE A 80 -2.06 16.02 3.27
C PHE A 80 -2.04 16.22 1.76
N TRP A 81 -2.40 15.19 1.01
CA TRP A 81 -2.46 15.24 -0.46
C TRP A 81 -3.83 15.69 -1.00
N GLY A 82 -4.68 16.31 -0.16
CA GLY A 82 -5.98 16.84 -0.57
C GLY A 82 -7.07 15.80 -0.81
N HIS A 83 -6.87 14.55 -0.34
CA HIS A 83 -7.79 13.44 -0.56
C HIS A 83 -8.10 12.68 0.74
N PRO A 84 -8.69 13.34 1.76
CA PRO A 84 -8.98 12.69 3.02
C PRO A 84 -9.85 11.44 2.81
N LEU A 85 -9.53 10.39 3.54
CA LEU A 85 -10.30 9.15 3.56
C LEU A 85 -11.46 9.27 4.55
N ASN A 86 -12.57 8.57 4.25
CA ASN A 86 -13.77 8.57 5.09
C ASN A 86 -13.91 7.24 5.82
N ASP A 87 -13.88 7.28 7.15
CA ASP A 87 -14.01 6.12 8.03
C ASP A 87 -15.44 5.90 8.56
N GLU A 88 -16.40 6.73 8.16
CA GLU A 88 -17.83 6.48 8.42
C GLU A 88 -18.40 5.40 7.51
N ASN A 89 -19.11 4.42 8.08
CA ASN A 89 -19.69 3.27 7.35
C ASN A 89 -18.64 2.61 6.43
N LEU A 90 -18.91 2.46 5.12
CA LEU A 90 -17.97 1.96 4.11
C LEU A 90 -17.14 3.07 3.42
N GLY A 91 -17.17 4.28 3.94
CA GLY A 91 -16.51 5.44 3.34
C GLY A 91 -17.15 5.89 2.02
N SER A 92 -16.40 6.67 1.25
CA SER A 92 -16.76 7.10 -0.10
C SER A 92 -16.44 6.02 -1.15
N ASP A 93 -16.87 6.25 -2.39
CA ASP A 93 -16.50 5.40 -3.52
C ASP A 93 -14.98 5.37 -3.77
N PHE A 94 -14.25 6.41 -3.36
CA PHE A 94 -12.80 6.38 -3.36
C PHE A 94 -12.23 5.42 -2.31
N ASP A 95 -12.82 5.33 -1.12
CA ASP A 95 -12.35 4.40 -0.08
C ASP A 95 -12.51 2.95 -0.53
N LYS A 96 -13.58 2.63 -1.27
CA LYS A 96 -13.80 1.31 -1.89
C LYS A 96 -12.81 0.99 -3.02
N CYS A 97 -12.18 2.00 -3.62
CA CYS A 97 -11.16 1.83 -4.65
C CYS A 97 -9.79 1.45 -4.08
N ILE A 98 -9.58 1.60 -2.78
CA ILE A 98 -8.30 1.33 -2.13
C ILE A 98 -8.26 -0.12 -1.68
N ILE A 99 -7.18 -0.82 -2.00
CA ILE A 99 -6.90 -2.16 -1.51
C ILE A 99 -5.51 -2.21 -0.88
N GLN A 100 -5.39 -2.77 0.32
CA GLN A 100 -4.11 -3.02 0.96
C GLN A 100 -3.72 -4.49 0.84
N THR A 101 -2.47 -4.69 0.44
CA THR A 101 -1.76 -5.96 0.42
C THR A 101 -0.32 -5.77 0.93
N ASN A 102 0.47 -6.84 0.89
CA ASN A 102 1.92 -6.80 1.04
C ASN A 102 2.62 -7.63 -0.03
N TRP A 103 3.89 -7.27 -0.26
CA TRP A 103 4.78 -7.97 -1.19
C TRP A 103 4.96 -9.44 -0.83
N ALA A 104 5.23 -9.74 0.45
CA ALA A 104 5.27 -11.09 0.98
C ALA A 104 4.01 -11.40 1.82
N TYR A 105 3.66 -12.68 1.87
CA TYR A 105 2.58 -13.20 2.73
C TYR A 105 2.97 -13.29 4.22
N THR A 106 4.27 -13.23 4.52
CA THR A 106 4.80 -13.45 5.86
C THR A 106 4.33 -12.40 6.87
N SER A 107 4.43 -12.74 8.15
CA SER A 107 4.18 -11.82 9.26
C SER A 107 5.33 -11.92 10.24
N ASN A 108 6.17 -10.89 10.32
CA ASN A 108 7.32 -10.87 11.23
C ASN A 108 7.39 -9.55 11.98
N ALA A 109 8.02 -9.59 13.16
CA ALA A 109 8.28 -8.39 13.95
C ALA A 109 9.35 -7.49 13.29
N ASP A 110 10.34 -8.12 12.66
CA ASP A 110 11.49 -7.47 12.04
C ASP A 110 11.85 -8.14 10.70
N ILE A 111 12.47 -7.37 9.81
CA ILE A 111 13.03 -7.87 8.56
C ILE A 111 14.50 -8.21 8.79
N GLU A 112 14.80 -9.49 8.97
CA GLU A 112 16.19 -9.97 9.13
C GLU A 112 16.98 -9.90 7.83
N SER A 113 16.35 -10.26 6.71
CA SER A 113 16.97 -10.25 5.37
C SER A 113 15.99 -9.73 4.34
N TYR A 114 16.45 -8.77 3.53
CA TYR A 114 15.66 -8.24 2.41
C TYR A 114 15.69 -9.15 1.17
N ASN A 115 16.61 -10.11 1.09
CA ASN A 115 16.69 -11.01 -0.06
C ASN A 115 15.47 -11.92 -0.18
N ARG A 116 14.80 -12.23 0.93
CA ARG A 116 13.60 -13.07 0.91
C ARG A 116 12.43 -12.48 0.12
N PHE A 117 12.40 -11.16 -0.07
CA PHE A 117 11.38 -10.52 -0.91
C PHE A 117 11.58 -10.82 -2.40
N LEU A 118 12.74 -11.35 -2.80
CA LEU A 118 13.01 -11.85 -4.14
C LEU A 118 12.89 -13.38 -4.23
N GLU A 119 12.57 -14.07 -3.12
CA GLU A 119 12.27 -15.49 -3.18
C GLU A 119 10.97 -15.73 -3.95
N LYS A 120 10.89 -16.88 -4.61
CA LYS A 120 9.81 -17.24 -5.53
C LYS A 120 8.42 -17.03 -4.92
N GLU A 121 8.23 -17.34 -3.66
CA GLU A 121 6.94 -17.23 -2.97
C GLU A 121 6.49 -15.78 -2.80
N ALA A 122 7.41 -14.88 -2.43
CA ALA A 122 7.13 -13.45 -2.28
C ALA A 122 6.88 -12.80 -3.66
N VAL A 123 7.72 -13.11 -4.65
CA VAL A 123 7.54 -12.61 -6.02
C VAL A 123 6.22 -13.11 -6.61
N ASP A 124 5.90 -14.40 -6.45
CA ASP A 124 4.64 -14.95 -6.96
C ASP A 124 3.42 -14.36 -6.27
N ASN A 125 3.50 -14.06 -4.97
CA ASN A 125 2.43 -13.37 -4.25
C ASN A 125 2.18 -11.98 -4.86
N PHE A 126 3.23 -11.15 -4.96
CA PHE A 126 3.12 -9.82 -5.56
C PHE A 126 2.61 -9.88 -7.00
N ILE A 127 3.21 -10.70 -7.87
CA ILE A 127 2.79 -10.82 -9.28
C ILE A 127 1.34 -11.28 -9.37
N HIS A 128 0.91 -12.23 -8.53
CA HIS A 128 -0.49 -12.67 -8.52
C HIS A 128 -1.46 -11.54 -8.17
N HIS A 129 -1.11 -10.65 -7.23
CA HIS A 129 -1.91 -9.45 -6.95
C HIS A 129 -2.01 -8.54 -8.18
N ILE A 130 -0.91 -8.31 -8.90
CA ILE A 130 -0.90 -7.46 -10.11
C ILE A 130 -1.74 -8.10 -11.23
N GLU A 131 -1.65 -9.41 -11.43
CA GLU A 131 -2.42 -10.14 -12.44
C GLU A 131 -3.94 -10.00 -12.23
N VAL A 132 -4.38 -10.15 -10.98
CA VAL A 132 -5.81 -10.15 -10.62
C VAL A 132 -6.37 -8.73 -10.48
N LEU A 133 -5.71 -7.88 -9.69
CA LEU A 133 -6.22 -6.55 -9.33
C LEU A 133 -5.95 -5.49 -10.39
N ARG A 134 -4.95 -5.71 -11.27
CA ARG A 134 -4.55 -4.77 -12.34
C ARG A 134 -4.60 -3.30 -11.88
N PRO A 135 -3.89 -2.94 -10.79
CA PRO A 135 -4.03 -1.61 -10.19
C PRO A 135 -3.63 -0.51 -11.17
N LYS A 136 -4.32 0.63 -11.10
CA LYS A 136 -3.94 1.83 -11.86
C LYS A 136 -2.87 2.64 -11.13
N VAL A 137 -2.90 2.60 -9.80
CA VAL A 137 -1.92 3.25 -8.95
C VAL A 137 -1.46 2.25 -7.90
N ILE A 138 -0.14 2.15 -7.69
CA ILE A 138 0.46 1.40 -6.60
C ILE A 138 1.23 2.37 -5.70
N LEU A 139 0.88 2.40 -4.42
CA LEU A 139 1.65 3.08 -3.39
C LEU A 139 2.47 2.04 -2.63
N PHE A 140 3.78 1.99 -2.91
CA PHE A 140 4.72 1.19 -2.16
C PHE A 140 5.09 1.88 -0.85
N MET A 141 4.83 1.20 0.26
CA MET A 141 5.10 1.70 1.61
C MET A 141 6.42 1.10 2.11
N GLY A 142 7.54 1.63 1.62
CA GLY A 142 8.87 1.11 1.90
C GLY A 142 9.85 1.32 0.76
N SER A 143 10.92 2.08 1.02
CA SER A 143 11.83 2.56 -0.03
C SER A 143 12.63 1.50 -0.79
N LYS A 144 12.70 0.25 -0.32
CA LYS A 144 13.40 -0.84 -1.01
C LYS A 144 12.51 -1.60 -1.99
N LEU A 145 11.18 -1.44 -1.92
CA LEU A 145 10.23 -2.12 -2.82
C LEU A 145 10.49 -1.75 -4.28
N ILE A 146 10.95 -0.52 -4.56
CA ILE A 146 11.34 -0.13 -5.92
C ILE A 146 12.50 -0.96 -6.48
N ASN A 147 13.46 -1.36 -5.62
CA ASN A 147 14.58 -2.20 -6.06
C ASN A 147 14.12 -3.63 -6.34
N PHE A 148 13.10 -4.11 -5.63
CA PHE A 148 12.53 -5.43 -5.90
C PHE A 148 11.73 -5.42 -7.19
N LEU A 149 10.94 -4.36 -7.43
CA LEU A 149 10.23 -4.18 -8.70
C LEU A 149 11.19 -4.19 -9.89
N ARG A 150 12.33 -3.52 -9.76
CA ARG A 150 13.35 -3.41 -10.83
C ARG A 150 14.33 -4.58 -10.88
N ASN A 151 14.14 -5.61 -10.05
CA ASN A 151 14.89 -6.84 -10.20
C ASN A 151 14.38 -7.61 -11.44
N ILE A 152 15.28 -8.21 -12.21
CA ILE A 152 14.93 -8.91 -13.46
C ILE A 152 13.91 -10.04 -13.26
N ASP A 153 13.95 -10.73 -12.10
CA ASP A 153 13.04 -11.82 -11.76
C ASP A 153 11.59 -11.34 -11.57
N VAL A 154 11.39 -10.02 -11.42
CA VAL A 154 10.10 -9.37 -11.21
C VAL A 154 9.72 -8.51 -12.41
N TRP A 155 10.68 -7.73 -12.92
CA TRP A 155 10.47 -6.69 -13.92
C TRP A 155 9.77 -7.20 -15.18
N ASP A 156 10.25 -8.31 -15.75
CA ASP A 156 9.71 -8.87 -16.98
C ASP A 156 8.25 -9.35 -16.79
N ARG A 157 7.97 -9.98 -15.64
CA ARG A 157 6.62 -10.44 -15.30
C ARG A 157 5.67 -9.27 -15.05
N PHE A 158 6.14 -8.25 -14.34
CA PHE A 158 5.36 -7.07 -14.01
C PHE A 158 5.02 -6.26 -15.27
N THR A 159 6.01 -5.96 -16.11
CA THR A 159 5.83 -5.16 -17.34
C THR A 159 5.03 -5.91 -18.40
N ALA A 160 5.07 -7.25 -18.43
CA ALA A 160 4.14 -8.04 -19.26
C ALA A 160 2.66 -7.83 -18.88
N ILE A 161 2.38 -7.40 -17.63
CA ILE A 161 1.03 -7.19 -17.11
C ILE A 161 0.61 -5.73 -17.25
N VAL A 162 1.47 -4.78 -16.85
CA VAL A 162 1.13 -3.36 -16.78
C VAL A 162 1.59 -2.54 -17.99
N GLY A 163 2.29 -3.17 -18.93
CA GLY A 163 2.93 -2.52 -20.06
C GLY A 163 4.34 -1.98 -19.74
N PRO A 164 5.07 -1.53 -20.77
CA PRO A 164 6.40 -0.95 -20.62
C PRO A 164 6.40 0.36 -19.80
N GLU A 165 7.57 0.68 -19.24
CA GLU A 165 7.88 1.98 -18.64
C GLU A 165 7.76 3.06 -19.74
N ILE A 166 6.92 4.08 -19.52
CA ILE A 166 6.66 5.16 -20.48
C ILE A 166 7.51 6.41 -20.20
N GLU A 167 8.08 6.51 -19.00
CA GLU A 167 8.99 7.58 -18.59
C GLU A 167 10.06 7.01 -17.66
N PRO A 168 11.32 7.49 -17.73
CA PRO A 168 12.36 7.01 -16.82
C PRO A 168 11.99 7.22 -15.34
N LEU A 169 12.30 6.24 -14.50
CA LEU A 169 12.23 6.35 -13.03
C LEU A 169 12.67 7.71 -12.52
N LYS A 170 11.74 8.42 -11.90
CA LYS A 170 12.02 9.71 -11.28
C LYS A 170 12.20 9.56 -9.78
N MET A 171 13.36 9.97 -9.28
CA MET A 171 13.62 10.09 -7.84
C MET A 171 13.47 11.55 -7.41
N VAL A 172 12.64 11.79 -6.39
CA VAL A 172 12.42 13.09 -5.80
C VAL A 172 12.82 13.05 -4.33
N GLN A 173 13.66 13.98 -3.90
CA GLN A 173 13.97 14.25 -2.51
C GLN A 173 13.88 15.77 -2.31
N LYS A 174 13.00 16.24 -1.41
CA LYS A 174 12.74 17.68 -1.27
C LYS A 174 13.93 18.34 -0.56
N THR A 175 14.71 19.11 -1.31
CA THR A 175 16.00 19.68 -0.89
C THR A 175 15.88 20.83 0.09
N ASP A 176 14.71 21.48 0.14
CA ASP A 176 14.51 22.71 0.92
C ASP A 176 13.95 22.41 2.33
N PHE A 177 13.93 21.13 2.73
CA PHE A 177 13.45 20.70 4.04
C PHE A 177 14.58 20.56 5.05
N ASP A 178 14.51 21.22 6.19
CA ASP A 178 15.60 21.25 7.19
C ASP A 178 15.71 19.98 8.05
N GLY A 179 14.78 19.02 7.93
CA GLY A 179 14.79 17.75 8.66
C GLY A 179 15.34 16.55 7.86
N THR A 180 15.02 15.33 8.32
CA THR A 180 15.43 14.10 7.62
C THR A 180 14.66 13.97 6.30
N ARG A 181 15.40 13.78 5.20
CA ARG A 181 14.83 13.73 3.85
C ARG A 181 14.81 12.32 3.31
N PHE A 182 13.70 11.92 2.72
CA PHE A 182 13.50 10.59 2.14
C PHE A 182 13.36 10.66 0.63
N LYS A 183 13.94 9.70 -0.07
CA LYS A 183 13.72 9.54 -1.50
C LYS A 183 12.31 8.99 -1.73
N VAL A 184 11.57 9.61 -2.64
CA VAL A 184 10.32 9.10 -3.19
C VAL A 184 10.55 8.82 -4.66
N TYR A 185 10.13 7.65 -5.13
CA TYR A 185 10.31 7.25 -6.52
C TYR A 185 8.96 7.23 -7.24
N PHE A 186 8.95 7.66 -8.49
CA PHE A 186 7.81 7.65 -9.38
C PHE A 186 8.19 6.87 -10.63
N ASP A 187 7.44 5.82 -10.93
CA ASP A 187 7.68 4.92 -12.06
C ASP A 187 6.36 4.78 -12.83
N ASN A 188 6.38 5.14 -14.11
CA ASN A 188 5.17 5.27 -14.93
C ASN A 188 5.18 4.20 -16.01
N PHE A 189 4.11 3.41 -16.08
CA PHE A 189 3.89 2.36 -17.07
C PHE A 189 2.60 2.63 -17.86
N GLU A 190 2.44 2.02 -19.03
CA GLU A 190 1.27 2.24 -19.89
C GLU A 190 -0.07 2.07 -19.17
N GLN A 191 -0.18 1.12 -18.24
CA GLN A 191 -1.43 0.83 -17.53
C GLN A 191 -1.38 1.07 -16.03
N CYS A 192 -0.24 1.43 -15.45
CA CYS A 192 -0.07 1.55 -14.00
C CYS A 192 0.94 2.64 -13.66
N GLN A 193 0.68 3.38 -12.60
CA GLN A 193 1.63 4.30 -11.98
C GLN A 193 2.07 3.77 -10.61
N VAL A 194 3.38 3.72 -10.36
CA VAL A 194 3.95 3.28 -9.09
C VAL A 194 4.59 4.47 -8.38
N VAL A 195 4.26 4.66 -7.12
CA VAL A 195 4.90 5.62 -6.22
C VAL A 195 5.49 4.89 -5.03
N CYS A 196 6.81 4.97 -4.85
CA CYS A 196 7.51 4.35 -3.74
C CYS A 196 7.85 5.38 -2.66
N LEU A 197 7.20 5.23 -1.51
CA LEU A 197 7.27 6.11 -0.35
C LEU A 197 8.15 5.48 0.75
N PRO A 198 8.64 6.28 1.72
CA PRO A 198 9.18 5.74 2.96
C PRO A 198 8.12 4.91 3.71
N HIS A 199 8.55 4.00 4.58
CA HIS A 199 7.61 3.19 5.36
C HIS A 199 6.90 4.08 6.41
N PRO A 200 5.56 4.03 6.54
CA PRO A 200 4.79 4.99 7.33
C PRO A 200 5.01 4.87 8.84
N SER A 201 5.42 3.71 9.37
CA SER A 201 5.57 3.50 10.83
C SER A 201 6.99 3.20 11.32
N SER A 202 7.95 2.93 10.42
CA SER A 202 9.30 2.48 10.81
C SER A 202 10.44 3.37 10.27
N SER A 203 10.11 4.39 9.48
CA SER A 203 11.09 5.33 8.96
C SER A 203 11.52 6.33 10.04
N ARG A 204 12.71 6.11 10.61
CA ARG A 204 13.27 6.98 11.65
C ARG A 204 13.48 8.41 11.11
N GLY A 205 12.87 9.40 11.77
CA GLY A 205 13.00 10.81 11.40
C GLY A 205 12.04 11.30 10.31
N LEU A 206 11.13 10.44 9.82
CA LEU A 206 10.10 10.87 8.87
C LEU A 206 9.08 11.76 9.57
N SER A 207 8.99 13.02 9.13
CA SER A 207 8.03 13.99 9.65
C SER A 207 6.83 14.15 8.71
N ASP A 208 5.73 14.62 9.28
CA ASP A 208 4.51 14.94 8.56
C ASP A 208 4.71 16.10 7.56
N GLU A 209 5.49 17.10 7.97
CA GLU A 209 5.85 18.25 7.14
C GLU A 209 6.58 17.78 5.88
N TYR A 210 7.49 16.80 6.00
CA TYR A 210 8.19 16.25 4.84
C TYR A 210 7.23 15.56 3.86
N ILE A 211 6.30 14.74 4.36
CA ILE A 211 5.32 14.05 3.51
C ILE A 211 4.37 15.03 2.84
N LYS A 212 3.97 16.10 3.53
CA LYS A 212 3.09 17.14 2.98
C LYS A 212 3.70 17.82 1.76
N LEU A 213 5.03 17.96 1.68
CA LEU A 213 5.70 18.55 0.51
C LEU A 213 5.46 17.79 -0.80
N PHE A 214 4.97 16.54 -0.75
CA PHE A 214 4.62 15.74 -1.92
C PHE A 214 3.16 15.90 -2.38
N GLU A 215 2.38 16.80 -1.76
CA GLU A 215 1.03 17.15 -2.20
C GLU A 215 0.94 17.47 -3.71
N PRO A 216 1.84 18.27 -4.33
CA PRO A 216 1.74 18.58 -5.75
C PRO A 216 1.83 17.34 -6.66
N GLU A 217 2.64 16.35 -6.29
CA GLU A 217 2.77 15.10 -7.03
C GLU A 217 1.62 14.13 -6.71
N LEU A 218 1.42 13.79 -5.43
CA LEU A 218 0.47 12.75 -5.01
C LEU A 218 -0.99 13.20 -5.17
N GLY A 219 -1.29 14.47 -4.92
CA GLY A 219 -2.61 15.04 -5.13
C GLY A 219 -3.03 15.01 -6.60
N THR A 220 -2.09 15.33 -7.50
CA THR A 220 -2.32 15.22 -8.96
C THR A 220 -2.60 13.77 -9.36
N ILE A 221 -1.73 12.83 -8.96
CA ILE A 221 -1.87 11.40 -9.28
C ILE A 221 -3.23 10.85 -8.81
N ILE A 222 -3.61 11.12 -7.57
CA ILE A 222 -4.87 10.62 -7.01
C ILE A 222 -6.07 11.31 -7.67
N THR A 223 -5.99 12.60 -7.97
CA THR A 223 -7.04 13.32 -8.71
C THR A 223 -7.25 12.74 -10.10
N GLU A 224 -6.17 12.51 -10.85
CA GLU A 224 -6.24 11.92 -12.19
C GLU A 224 -6.81 10.51 -12.16
N TYR A 225 -6.38 9.70 -11.18
CA TYR A 225 -6.97 8.39 -10.93
C TYR A 225 -8.50 8.47 -10.71
N LYS A 226 -8.96 9.35 -9.81
CA LYS A 226 -10.40 9.54 -9.53
C LYS A 226 -11.19 9.95 -10.77
N LYS A 227 -10.63 10.85 -11.59
CA LYS A 227 -11.23 11.27 -12.87
C LYS A 227 -11.38 10.10 -13.84
N GLN A 228 -10.33 9.31 -14.03
CA GLN A 228 -10.36 8.14 -14.92
C GLN A 228 -11.35 7.08 -14.44
N LYS A 229 -11.52 6.95 -13.12
CA LYS A 229 -12.46 6.02 -12.49
C LYS A 229 -13.90 6.54 -12.47
N GLY A 230 -14.12 7.84 -12.73
CA GLY A 230 -15.46 8.46 -12.74
C GLY A 230 -16.04 8.71 -11.35
N ILE A 231 -15.19 8.96 -10.34
CA ILE A 231 -15.57 9.14 -8.92
C ILE A 231 -15.08 10.48 -8.34
N LEU A 232 -14.79 11.46 -9.21
CA LEU A 232 -14.44 12.82 -8.80
C LEU A 232 -15.70 13.68 -8.61
#